data_AF-A0A847H394-F1
#
_entry.id   AF-A0A847H394-F1
#
_cell.length_a   1.000
_cell.length_b   1.000
_cell.length_c   1.000
_cell.angle_alpha   90.00
_cell.angle_beta   90.00
_cell.angle_gamma   90.00
#
_symmetry.space_group_name_H-M   'P 1'
#
loop_
_entity.id
_entity.type
_entity.pdbx_description
1 polymer ?
#
loop_
_entity_poly.entity_id
_entity_poly.type
_entity_poly.pdbx_seq_one_letter_code
_entity_poly.pdbx_strand_id
1 'polypeptide(L)'
;MVIDVSREYLPTIACSFDDPRVKVNIQDAVEYIKGQKDCFDAVLIDSTDPLGPGVGLFTEDFYTNVRESLRKGGVMAAQTESPVIGQKEFLLINSVLNKVFPIVKPYFAPVPTYPGGTWSWTFCSMDVQPEINNEAVAVELEKTSKYFNRDMYKAVFAMPNHLKQAVCASSLT
;
A
#
# COMPACT_ATOMS: atom_id res chain seq x y z
N MET A 1 -1.00 9.57 22.31
CA MET A 1 -1.38 9.37 20.89
C MET A 1 -0.89 8.01 20.42
N VAL A 2 -1.28 7.53 19.22
CA VAL A 2 -0.81 6.22 18.69
C VAL A 2 0.72 6.12 18.73
N ILE A 3 1.43 7.17 18.32
CA ILE A 3 2.89 7.23 18.32
C ILE A 3 3.48 7.01 19.73
N ASP A 4 2.96 7.71 20.74
CA ASP A 4 3.48 7.60 22.12
C ASP A 4 3.27 6.19 22.68
N VAL A 5 2.09 5.61 22.44
CA VAL A 5 1.75 4.25 22.87
C VAL A 5 2.62 3.23 22.15
N SER A 6 2.89 3.40 20.85
CA SER A 6 3.81 2.53 20.11
C SER A 6 5.24 2.62 20.65
N ARG A 7 5.72 3.82 21.02
CA ARG A 7 7.04 3.99 21.64
C ARG A 7 7.13 3.26 22.99
N GLU A 8 6.07 3.32 23.80
CA GLU A 8 6.02 2.71 25.13
C GLU A 8 5.87 1.18 25.07
N TYR A 9 4.94 0.67 24.27
CA TYR A 9 4.52 -0.74 24.31
C TYR A 9 5.03 -1.58 23.14
N LEU A 10 5.46 -0.97 22.03
CA LEU A 10 5.94 -1.65 20.82
C LEU A 10 7.33 -1.16 20.40
N PRO A 11 8.34 -1.12 21.30
CA PRO A 11 9.62 -0.47 21.05
C PRO A 11 10.40 -1.07 19.88
N THR A 12 10.21 -2.36 19.56
CA THR A 12 10.86 -2.99 18.39
C THR A 12 10.26 -2.56 17.06
N ILE A 13 9.02 -2.05 17.06
CA ILE A 13 8.34 -1.52 15.88
C ILE A 13 8.60 0.00 15.79
N ALA A 14 8.53 0.70 16.92
CA ALA A 14 8.71 2.14 17.03
C ALA A 14 10.18 2.60 17.05
N CYS A 15 11.15 1.70 16.94
CA CYS A 15 12.58 1.97 17.14
C CYS A 15 13.19 3.00 16.17
N SER A 16 12.54 3.26 15.04
CA SER A 16 13.08 4.15 14.00
C SER A 16 12.59 5.60 14.11
N PHE A 17 11.72 5.94 15.07
CA PHE A 17 11.20 7.31 15.18
C PHE A 17 12.25 8.37 15.54
N ASP A 18 13.40 7.96 16.10
CA ASP A 18 14.49 8.88 16.46
C ASP A 18 15.55 9.00 15.34
N ASP A 19 15.36 8.34 14.20
CA ASP A 19 16.24 8.51 13.04
C ASP A 19 16.11 9.95 12.49
N PRO A 20 17.22 10.68 12.27
CA PRO A 20 17.19 12.08 11.86
C PRO A 20 16.55 12.33 10.49
N ARG A 21 16.35 11.28 9.67
CA ARG A 21 15.67 11.35 8.38
C ARG A 21 14.15 11.31 8.53
N VAL A 22 13.65 10.81 9.67
CA VAL A 22 12.21 10.68 9.94
C VAL A 22 11.65 12.01 10.40
N LYS A 23 10.58 12.45 9.73
CA LYS A 23 9.77 13.61 10.13
C LYS A 23 8.35 13.14 10.38
N VAL A 24 7.86 13.36 11.60
CA VAL A 24 6.51 12.98 12.00
C VAL A 24 5.60 14.20 11.93
N ASN A 25 4.60 14.14 11.05
CA ASN A 25 3.57 15.15 10.95
C ASN A 25 2.25 14.60 11.51
N ILE A 26 1.76 15.19 12.59
CA ILE A 26 0.46 14.84 13.17
C ILE A 26 -0.59 15.67 12.45
N GLN A 27 -1.12 15.13 11.35
CA GLN A 27 -2.08 15.79 10.49
C GLN A 27 -2.95 14.76 9.76
N ASP A 28 -4.14 15.17 9.32
CA ASP A 28 -4.95 14.39 8.37
C ASP A 28 -4.19 14.25 7.03
N ALA A 29 -3.98 13.01 6.58
CA ALA A 29 -3.25 12.72 5.36
C ALA A 29 -3.97 13.21 4.10
N VAL A 30 -5.31 13.25 4.10
CA VAL A 30 -6.12 13.81 3.00
C VAL A 30 -5.83 15.29 2.83
N GLU A 31 -5.73 16.04 3.94
CA GLU A 31 -5.38 17.46 3.89
C GLU A 31 -3.88 17.68 3.60
N TYR A 32 -3.01 16.83 4.15
CA TYR A 32 -1.57 16.96 3.96
C TYR A 32 -1.14 16.80 2.50
N ILE A 33 -1.74 15.83 1.79
CA ILE A 33 -1.36 15.50 0.42
C ILE A 33 -1.94 16.46 -0.61
N LYS A 34 -3.04 17.17 -0.28
CA LYS A 34 -3.65 18.16 -1.17
C LYS A 34 -2.64 19.21 -1.60
N GLY A 35 -2.55 19.42 -2.91
CA GLY A 35 -1.67 20.43 -3.51
C GLY A 35 -0.18 20.06 -3.53
N GLN A 36 0.24 18.92 -2.96
CA GLN A 36 1.60 18.42 -3.13
C GLN A 36 1.81 17.98 -4.58
N LYS A 37 2.95 18.35 -5.19
CA LYS A 37 3.29 18.02 -6.58
C LYS A 37 4.75 17.59 -6.68
N ASP A 38 5.03 16.45 -7.32
CA ASP A 38 6.40 15.98 -7.59
C ASP A 38 7.33 15.96 -6.34
N CYS A 39 6.77 15.60 -5.18
CA CYS A 39 7.45 15.66 -3.89
C CYS A 39 7.98 14.31 -3.40
N PHE A 40 7.40 13.20 -3.84
CA PHE A 40 7.69 11.87 -3.30
C PHE A 40 8.10 10.88 -4.38
N ASP A 41 9.09 10.05 -4.08
CA ASP A 41 9.47 8.91 -4.93
C ASP A 41 8.62 7.68 -4.59
N ALA A 42 8.14 7.58 -3.34
CA ALA A 42 7.25 6.53 -2.89
C ALA A 42 6.23 7.07 -1.87
N VAL A 43 4.99 6.60 -1.95
CA VAL A 43 3.95 6.85 -0.94
C VAL A 43 3.38 5.51 -0.46
N LEU A 44 3.42 5.26 0.85
CA LEU A 44 2.88 4.05 1.47
C LEU A 44 1.68 4.41 2.35
N ILE A 45 0.51 3.88 2.03
CA ILE A 45 -0.73 4.10 2.77
C ILE A 45 -0.96 2.88 3.68
N ASP A 46 -0.47 3.02 4.91
CA ASP A 46 -0.66 2.06 6.01
C ASP A 46 -1.80 2.56 6.91
N SER A 47 -3.03 2.44 6.40
CA SER A 47 -4.25 2.91 7.06
C SER A 47 -4.97 1.80 7.82
N THR A 48 -5.86 2.21 8.72
CA THR A 48 -6.91 1.31 9.24
C THR A 48 -7.98 1.07 8.18
N ASP A 49 -8.85 0.10 8.43
CA ASP A 49 -10.05 -0.20 7.63
C ASP A 49 -10.85 1.07 7.24
N PRO A 50 -11.61 1.05 6.12
CA PRO A 50 -12.36 2.20 5.58
C PRO A 50 -13.60 2.55 6.42
N LEU A 51 -13.39 2.77 7.71
CA LEU A 51 -14.38 3.15 8.70
C LEU A 51 -13.85 4.34 9.51
N GLY A 52 -14.75 5.21 9.95
CA GLY A 52 -14.40 6.38 10.75
C GLY A 52 -13.38 7.29 10.05
N PRO A 53 -12.23 7.63 10.67
CA PRO A 53 -11.26 8.55 10.09
C PRO A 53 -10.59 8.04 8.81
N GLY A 54 -10.63 6.73 8.54
CA GLY A 54 -10.01 6.13 7.36
C GLY A 54 -10.77 6.35 6.06
N VAL A 55 -12.07 6.67 6.10
CA VAL A 55 -12.95 6.71 4.90
C VAL A 55 -12.42 7.64 3.80
N GLY A 56 -11.87 8.80 4.18
CA GLY A 56 -11.33 9.77 3.23
C GLY A 56 -10.15 9.25 2.40
N LEU A 57 -9.43 8.26 2.91
CA LEU A 57 -8.23 7.68 2.30
C LEU A 57 -8.53 6.70 1.16
N PHE A 58 -9.80 6.36 0.93
CA PHE A 58 -10.21 5.39 -0.10
C PHE A 58 -11.01 6.03 -1.24
N THR A 59 -10.81 7.34 -1.46
CA THR A 59 -11.53 8.13 -2.48
C THR A 59 -10.69 8.36 -3.73
N GLU A 60 -11.36 8.56 -4.87
CA GLU A 60 -10.70 8.90 -6.13
C GLU A 60 -9.91 10.22 -6.03
N ASP A 61 -10.47 11.21 -5.33
CA ASP A 61 -9.82 12.50 -5.08
C ASP A 61 -8.54 12.34 -4.27
N PHE A 62 -8.56 11.54 -3.19
CA PHE A 62 -7.38 11.30 -2.39
C PHE A 62 -6.28 10.62 -3.22
N TYR A 63 -6.61 9.53 -3.92
CA TYR A 63 -5.63 8.84 -4.76
C TYR A 63 -5.13 9.71 -5.92
N THR A 64 -5.97 10.59 -6.47
CA THR A 64 -5.54 11.58 -7.47
C THR A 64 -4.51 12.55 -6.88
N ASN A 65 -4.75 13.08 -5.68
CA ASN A 65 -3.76 13.93 -5.01
C ASN A 65 -2.46 13.16 -4.72
N VAL A 66 -2.55 11.88 -4.30
CA VAL A 66 -1.37 11.03 -4.10
C VAL A 66 -0.61 10.87 -5.42
N ARG A 67 -1.28 10.54 -6.53
CA ARG A 67 -0.67 10.43 -7.86
C ARG A 67 0.09 11.69 -8.24
N GLU A 68 -0.53 12.84 -8.04
CA GLU A 68 0.07 14.13 -8.40
C GLU A 68 1.26 14.50 -7.51
N SER A 69 1.27 14.02 -6.27
CA SER A 69 2.40 14.21 -5.35
C SER A 69 3.63 13.37 -5.71
N LEU A 70 3.47 12.30 -6.51
CA LEU A 70 4.55 11.42 -6.94
C LEU A 70 5.37 12.07 -8.06
N ARG A 71 6.68 11.92 -7.98
CA ARG A 71 7.59 12.24 -9.09
C ARG A 71 7.41 11.24 -10.23
N LYS A 72 7.95 11.59 -11.42
CA LYS A 72 8.15 10.62 -12.49
C LYS A 72 8.96 9.40 -12.00
N GLY A 73 8.50 8.19 -12.31
CA GLY A 73 9.07 6.96 -11.77
C GLY A 73 8.65 6.66 -10.33
N GLY A 74 7.75 7.47 -9.75
CA GLY A 74 7.24 7.29 -8.41
C GLY A 74 6.23 6.16 -8.31
N VAL A 75 6.12 5.59 -7.11
CA VAL A 75 5.24 4.45 -6.82
C VAL A 75 4.39 4.72 -5.58
N MET A 76 3.23 4.08 -5.51
CA MET A 76 2.49 3.97 -4.26
C MET A 76 2.13 2.52 -3.95
N ALA A 77 1.93 2.25 -2.67
CA ALA A 77 1.26 1.05 -2.22
C ALA A 77 0.24 1.39 -1.14
N ALA A 78 -0.93 0.76 -1.19
CA ALA A 78 -1.98 0.92 -0.18
C ALA A 78 -2.41 -0.44 0.35
N GLN A 79 -2.78 -0.53 1.64
CA GLN A 79 -3.59 -1.63 2.13
C GLN A 79 -4.96 -1.63 1.44
N THR A 80 -5.46 -2.80 1.01
CA THR A 80 -6.70 -2.90 0.22
C THR A 80 -7.63 -4.01 0.72
N GLU A 81 -7.71 -4.19 2.04
CA GLU A 81 -8.55 -5.19 2.71
C GLU A 81 -8.19 -6.66 2.42
N SER A 82 -8.90 -7.57 3.08
CA SER A 82 -8.83 -9.01 2.78
C SER A 82 -9.60 -9.31 1.49
N PRO A 83 -9.01 -9.99 0.49
CA PRO A 83 -9.73 -10.41 -0.71
C PRO A 83 -10.68 -11.59 -0.45
N VAL A 84 -10.68 -12.15 0.76
CA VAL A 84 -11.52 -13.29 1.15
C VAL A 84 -12.73 -12.81 1.94
N ILE A 85 -12.51 -12.11 3.06
CA ILE A 85 -13.60 -11.65 3.94
C ILE A 85 -14.10 -10.25 3.54
N GLY A 86 -13.20 -9.36 3.12
CA GLY A 86 -13.50 -8.00 2.66
C GLY A 86 -13.48 -7.87 1.13
N GLN A 87 -13.92 -8.92 0.42
CA GLN A 87 -13.77 -8.98 -1.05
C GLN A 87 -14.45 -7.80 -1.76
N LYS A 88 -15.59 -7.33 -1.24
CA LYS A 88 -16.32 -6.20 -1.83
C LYS A 88 -15.51 -4.92 -1.72
N GLU A 89 -14.94 -4.65 -0.54
CA GLU A 89 -14.10 -3.49 -0.26
C GLU A 89 -12.81 -3.56 -1.10
N PHE A 90 -12.17 -4.72 -1.15
CA PHE A 90 -11.02 -4.97 -2.03
C PHE A 90 -11.31 -4.60 -3.49
N LEU A 91 -12.44 -5.06 -4.05
CA LEU A 91 -12.82 -4.77 -5.43
C LEU A 91 -13.15 -3.28 -5.64
N LEU A 92 -13.84 -2.65 -4.69
CA LEU A 92 -14.17 -1.23 -4.75
C LEU A 92 -12.89 -0.38 -4.76
N ILE A 93 -11.99 -0.62 -3.80
CA ILE A 93 -10.73 0.12 -3.69
C ILE A 93 -9.91 -0.03 -4.96
N ASN A 94 -9.78 -1.26 -5.48
CA ASN A 94 -9.04 -1.50 -6.72
C ASN A 94 -9.70 -0.87 -7.95
N SER A 95 -11.03 -0.81 -8.02
CA SER A 95 -11.73 -0.08 -9.08
C SER A 95 -11.40 1.41 -9.05
N VAL A 96 -11.42 2.03 -7.86
CA VAL A 96 -11.02 3.45 -7.70
C VAL A 96 -9.56 3.65 -8.11
N LEU A 97 -8.64 2.80 -7.68
CA LEU A 97 -7.23 2.90 -8.05
C LEU A 97 -7.01 2.79 -9.57
N ASN A 98 -7.77 1.93 -10.27
CA ASN A 98 -7.71 1.79 -11.74
C ASN A 98 -8.20 3.03 -12.50
N LYS A 99 -9.02 3.90 -11.89
CA LYS A 99 -9.40 5.18 -12.48
C LYS A 99 -8.26 6.21 -12.42
N VAL A 100 -7.38 6.06 -11.43
CA VAL A 100 -6.33 7.04 -11.13
C VAL A 100 -5.00 6.67 -11.77
N PHE A 101 -4.62 5.39 -11.73
CA PHE A 101 -3.33 4.88 -12.19
C PHE A 101 -3.47 3.91 -13.36
N PRO A 102 -2.57 3.97 -14.36
CA PRO A 102 -2.54 3.00 -15.45
C PRO A 102 -1.92 1.65 -15.06
N ILE A 103 -1.10 1.62 -14.01
CA ILE A 103 -0.51 0.39 -13.47
C ILE A 103 -1.08 0.17 -12.08
N VAL A 104 -1.91 -0.86 -11.93
CA VAL A 104 -2.52 -1.27 -10.66
C VAL A 104 -2.31 -2.77 -10.48
N LYS A 105 -1.56 -3.16 -9.45
CA LYS A 105 -1.12 -4.54 -9.22
C LYS A 105 -1.37 -4.95 -7.77
N PRO A 106 -2.51 -5.63 -7.50
CA PRO A 106 -2.76 -6.24 -6.20
C PRO A 106 -1.70 -7.31 -5.89
N TYR A 107 -1.28 -7.37 -4.64
CA TYR A 107 -0.42 -8.41 -4.11
C TYR A 107 -0.91 -8.87 -2.73
N PHE A 108 -0.53 -10.10 -2.37
CA PHE A 108 -1.15 -10.81 -1.28
C PHE A 108 -0.10 -11.44 -0.36
N ALA A 109 -0.39 -11.46 0.93
CA ALA A 109 0.39 -12.19 1.92
C ALA A 109 -0.51 -12.75 3.02
N PRO A 110 -0.12 -13.88 3.66
CA PRO A 110 -0.80 -14.35 4.85
C PRO A 110 -0.44 -13.47 6.04
N VAL A 111 -1.46 -12.93 6.71
CA VAL A 111 -1.37 -12.23 8.00
C VAL A 111 -2.36 -12.91 8.93
N PRO A 112 -1.93 -13.94 9.71
CA PRO A 112 -2.86 -14.80 10.46
C PRO A 112 -3.77 -14.06 11.45
N THR A 113 -3.33 -12.91 11.94
CA THR A 113 -4.07 -12.08 12.90
C THR A 113 -5.05 -11.12 12.24
N TYR A 114 -5.07 -11.02 10.91
CA TYR A 114 -6.03 -10.20 10.17
C TYR A 114 -7.24 -11.02 9.72
N PRO A 115 -8.42 -10.39 9.56
CA PRO A 115 -9.63 -11.08 9.13
C PRO A 115 -9.42 -11.91 7.85
N GLY A 116 -9.76 -13.20 7.92
CA GLY A 116 -9.59 -14.14 6.80
C GLY A 116 -8.18 -14.66 6.58
N GLY A 117 -7.19 -14.21 7.36
CA GLY A 117 -5.80 -14.69 7.32
C GLY A 117 -5.02 -14.32 6.06
N THR A 118 -5.68 -14.01 4.95
CA THR A 118 -5.09 -13.45 3.73
C THR A 118 -5.38 -11.96 3.67
N TRP A 119 -4.32 -11.17 3.50
CA TRP A 119 -4.43 -9.73 3.33
C TRP A 119 -3.95 -9.31 1.94
N SER A 120 -4.45 -8.16 1.48
CA SER A 120 -4.02 -7.58 0.23
C SER A 120 -3.55 -6.14 0.39
N TRP A 121 -2.68 -5.80 -0.54
CA TRP A 121 -2.24 -4.45 -0.81
C TRP A 121 -2.25 -4.26 -2.32
N THR A 122 -2.23 -3.02 -2.77
CA THR A 122 -2.17 -2.72 -4.19
C THR A 122 -1.04 -1.76 -4.48
N PHE A 123 -0.12 -2.19 -5.35
CA PHE A 123 0.91 -1.35 -5.95
C PHE A 123 0.30 -0.52 -7.08
N CYS A 124 0.62 0.78 -7.13
CA CYS A 124 0.25 1.64 -8.25
C CYS A 124 1.42 2.52 -8.73
N SER A 125 1.44 2.79 -10.03
CA SER A 125 2.40 3.72 -10.64
C SER A 125 1.87 4.26 -11.97
N MET A 126 2.46 5.36 -12.42
CA MET A 126 2.23 5.91 -13.76
C MET A 126 3.02 5.18 -14.84
N ASP A 127 4.22 4.69 -14.52
CA ASP A 127 5.17 4.20 -15.50
C ASP A 127 6.12 3.08 -15.01
N VAL A 128 6.02 2.66 -13.74
CA VAL A 128 6.88 1.62 -13.16
C VAL A 128 6.12 0.31 -12.96
N GLN A 129 6.69 -0.80 -13.44
CA GLN A 129 6.21 -2.15 -13.10
C GLN A 129 6.82 -2.62 -11.78
N PRO A 130 6.11 -3.42 -10.96
CA PRO A 130 6.59 -3.89 -9.68
C PRO A 130 7.59 -5.05 -9.84
N GLU A 131 8.73 -4.75 -10.43
CA GLU A 131 9.84 -5.70 -10.66
C GLU A 131 11.01 -5.38 -9.73
N ILE A 132 11.88 -6.36 -9.49
CA ILE A 132 13.14 -6.11 -8.77
C ILE A 132 14.06 -5.33 -9.71
N ASN A 133 14.17 -4.03 -9.49
CA ASN A 133 15.01 -3.13 -10.28
C ASN A 133 16.41 -2.92 -9.66
N ASN A 134 16.65 -3.42 -8.44
CA ASN A 134 17.94 -3.34 -7.75
C ASN A 134 18.24 -4.66 -7.03
N GLU A 135 19.00 -5.53 -7.70
CA GLU A 135 19.34 -6.86 -7.20
C GLU A 135 20.20 -6.81 -5.93
N ALA A 136 21.12 -5.84 -5.83
CA ALA A 136 21.98 -5.69 -4.65
C ALA A 136 21.16 -5.38 -3.39
N VAL A 137 20.18 -4.48 -3.50
CA VAL A 137 19.27 -4.17 -2.39
C VAL A 137 18.42 -5.39 -2.03
N ALA A 138 17.89 -6.11 -3.03
CA ALA A 138 17.09 -7.30 -2.78
C ALA A 138 17.89 -8.39 -2.02
N VAL A 139 19.16 -8.59 -2.37
CA VAL A 139 20.06 -9.52 -1.68
C VAL A 139 20.28 -9.12 -0.22
N GLU A 140 20.47 -7.84 0.08
CA GLU A 140 20.64 -7.39 1.47
C GLU A 140 19.35 -7.51 2.29
N LEU A 141 18.19 -7.21 1.69
CA LEU A 141 16.89 -7.39 2.34
C LEU A 141 16.61 -8.85 2.68
N GLU A 142 16.94 -9.77 1.76
CA GLU A 142 16.74 -11.21 1.96
C GLU A 142 17.54 -11.77 3.15
N LYS A 143 18.70 -11.18 3.48
CA LYS A 143 19.51 -11.61 4.64
C LYS A 143 18.89 -11.27 5.99
N THR A 144 18.04 -10.25 6.04
CA THR A 144 17.54 -9.67 7.30
C THR A 144 16.04 -9.87 7.49
N SER A 145 15.31 -10.03 6.38
CA SER A 145 13.87 -10.21 6.37
C SER A 145 13.45 -11.61 6.80
N LYS A 146 12.35 -11.68 7.54
CA LYS A 146 11.69 -12.95 7.90
C LYS A 146 10.74 -13.48 6.83
N TYR A 147 10.28 -12.63 5.91
CA TYR A 147 9.21 -12.97 4.94
C TYR A 147 9.63 -12.71 3.49
N PHE A 148 10.09 -11.49 3.21
CA PHE A 148 10.62 -11.15 1.90
C PHE A 148 11.83 -12.01 1.54
N ASN A 149 11.77 -12.59 0.35
CA ASN A 149 12.88 -13.03 -0.47
C ASN A 149 12.51 -12.82 -1.95
N ARG A 150 13.46 -12.99 -2.86
CA ARG A 150 13.25 -12.66 -4.28
C ARG A 150 12.20 -13.55 -4.98
N ASP A 151 12.08 -14.81 -4.58
CA ASP A 151 11.05 -15.70 -5.12
C ASP A 151 9.66 -15.33 -4.61
N MET A 152 9.56 -15.00 -3.31
CA MET A 152 8.34 -14.49 -2.70
C MET A 152 7.89 -13.20 -3.36
N TYR A 153 8.80 -12.26 -3.65
CA TYR A 153 8.45 -11.02 -4.34
C TYR A 153 7.78 -11.25 -5.70
N LYS A 154 8.25 -12.24 -6.47
CA LYS A 154 7.59 -12.62 -7.74
C LYS A 154 6.22 -13.28 -7.48
N ALA A 155 6.13 -14.10 -6.44
CA ALA A 155 4.94 -14.88 -6.14
C ALA A 155 3.79 -14.05 -5.55
N VAL A 156 4.05 -12.98 -4.79
CA VAL A 156 2.99 -12.21 -4.10
C VAL A 156 1.97 -11.56 -5.05
N PHE A 157 2.34 -11.33 -6.31
CA PHE A 157 1.44 -10.80 -7.35
C PHE A 157 0.60 -11.90 -8.04
N ALA A 158 0.83 -13.17 -7.74
CA ALA A 158 0.07 -14.27 -8.31
C ALA A 158 -1.34 -14.32 -7.72
N MET A 159 -2.35 -14.25 -8.61
CA MET A 159 -3.75 -14.15 -8.22
C MET A 159 -4.55 -15.40 -8.65
N PRO A 160 -5.39 -15.97 -7.77
CA PRO A 160 -6.36 -17.01 -8.14
C PRO A 160 -7.33 -16.55 -9.23
N ASN A 161 -7.82 -17.50 -10.04
CA ASN A 161 -8.68 -17.18 -11.20
C ASN A 161 -9.98 -16.44 -10.82
N HIS A 162 -10.61 -16.78 -9.69
CA HIS A 162 -11.84 -16.12 -9.26
C HIS A 162 -11.62 -14.64 -8.93
N LEU A 163 -10.48 -14.29 -8.30
CA LEU A 163 -10.13 -12.89 -8.05
C LEU A 163 -9.75 -12.16 -9.33
N LYS A 164 -9.01 -12.81 -10.25
CA LYS A 164 -8.69 -12.22 -11.57
C LYS A 164 -9.96 -11.81 -12.31
N GLN A 165 -10.95 -12.70 -12.34
CA GLN A 165 -12.24 -12.44 -12.98
C GLN A 165 -12.97 -11.28 -12.29
N ALA A 166 -12.99 -11.26 -10.96
CA ALA A 166 -13.66 -10.23 -10.20
C ALA A 166 -13.04 -8.83 -10.42
N VAL A 167 -11.70 -8.71 -10.38
CA VAL A 167 -10.98 -7.45 -10.62
C VAL A 167 -11.19 -6.95 -12.06
N CYS A 168 -11.15 -7.84 -13.05
CA CYS A 168 -11.43 -7.48 -14.45
C CYS A 168 -12.86 -6.97 -14.62
N ALA A 169 -13.85 -7.63 -14.00
CA ALA A 169 -15.25 -7.24 -14.08
C ALA A 169 -15.50 -5.88 -13.41
N SER A 170 -14.89 -5.60 -12.26
CA SER A 170 -15.05 -4.34 -11.53
C SER A 170 -14.32 -3.14 -12.17
N SER A 171 -13.41 -3.40 -13.10
CA SER A 171 -12.70 -2.35 -13.85
C SER A 171 -13.49 -1.85 -15.08
N LEU A 172 -14.57 -2.55 -15.44
CA LEU A 172 -15.43 -2.25 -16.59
C LEU A 172 -16.69 -1.44 -16.22
N THR A 173 -16.90 -1.16 -14.94
CA THR A 173 -18.05 -0.43 -14.37
C THR A 173 -17.61 0.83 -13.66
#